data_AF-A0ABC9AB54-F1
#
_entry.id   AF-A0ABC9AB54-F1
#
_cell.length_a   1.000
_cell.length_b   1.000
_cell.length_c   1.000
_cell.angle_alpha   90.00
_cell.angle_beta   90.00
_cell.angle_gamma   90.00
#
_symmetry.space_group_name_H-M   'P 1'
#
loop_
_entity.id
_entity.type
_entity.pdbx_description
1 polymer ?
#
loop_
_entity_poly.entity_id
_entity_poly.type
_entity_poly.pdbx_seq_one_letter_code
_entity_poly.pdbx_strand_id
1 'polypeptide(L)'
;MAGSFRSSSSRASWSGEIGARRSPIPYRVGPLAYEPAVFCYCRKKAALWISWSDDNPGRRYLKCFRARDGGCEFVRWYEGPHNAFVQGMLIDLRDAVWALKRERADLQKALGDAAMLLEQQQKETAALKKEAAEHVCYNAKLKKLERDRRVLFLLCVALGIVMLARCLM
;
A
#
# COMPACT_ATOMS: atom_id res chain seq x y z
N MET A 1 -40.14 -44.13 3.35
CA MET A 1 -39.65 -43.03 4.21
C MET A 1 -38.50 -42.35 3.48
N ALA A 2 -38.73 -41.16 2.91
CA ALA A 2 -37.73 -40.44 2.13
C ALA A 2 -36.90 -39.52 3.06
N GLY A 3 -35.59 -39.75 3.13
CA GLY A 3 -34.66 -38.92 3.91
C GLY A 3 -34.13 -37.76 3.06
N SER A 4 -34.55 -36.55 3.37
CA SER A 4 -34.05 -35.32 2.76
C SER A 4 -32.70 -34.93 3.36
N PHE A 5 -31.61 -35.04 2.59
CA PHE A 5 -30.32 -34.47 2.97
C PHE A 5 -30.37 -32.94 2.79
N ARG A 6 -30.50 -32.21 3.91
CA ARG A 6 -30.36 -30.76 3.95
C ARG A 6 -28.90 -30.39 3.65
N SER A 7 -28.63 -29.91 2.44
CA SER A 7 -27.38 -29.21 2.12
C SER A 7 -27.43 -27.82 2.76
N SER A 8 -26.79 -27.67 3.92
CA SER A 8 -26.57 -26.36 4.54
C SER A 8 -25.59 -25.55 3.68
N SER A 9 -26.13 -24.69 2.81
CA SER A 9 -25.37 -23.64 2.15
C SER A 9 -25.08 -22.51 3.14
N SER A 10 -24.02 -22.64 3.92
CA SER A 10 -23.49 -21.52 4.70
C SER A 10 -22.85 -20.50 3.76
N ARG A 11 -23.63 -19.48 3.39
CA ARG A 11 -23.10 -18.21 2.86
C ARG A 11 -22.37 -17.51 4.02
N ALA A 12 -21.16 -17.94 4.33
CA ALA A 12 -20.24 -17.11 5.09
C ALA A 12 -19.97 -15.83 4.28
N SER A 13 -19.76 -14.70 4.93
CA SER A 13 -19.47 -13.42 4.27
C SER A 13 -17.94 -13.34 4.10
N TRP A 14 -17.46 -13.51 2.87
CA TRP A 14 -16.03 -13.76 2.56
C TRP A 14 -15.22 -12.49 2.31
N SER A 15 -15.41 -11.41 3.07
CA SER A 15 -14.63 -10.18 2.81
C SER A 15 -13.27 -10.17 3.51
N GLY A 16 -13.07 -10.97 4.57
CA GLY A 16 -11.80 -11.10 5.29
C GLY A 16 -10.93 -12.31 4.92
N GLU A 17 -11.52 -13.35 4.31
CA GLU A 17 -10.87 -14.65 4.08
C GLU A 17 -10.19 -14.81 2.69
N ILE A 18 -10.38 -13.87 1.76
CA ILE A 18 -9.87 -14.01 0.38
C ILE A 18 -8.33 -14.06 0.35
N GLY A 19 -7.66 -13.52 1.38
CA GLY A 19 -6.22 -13.64 1.56
C GLY A 19 -5.75 -15.05 1.97
N ALA A 20 -6.47 -15.70 2.89
CA ALA A 20 -6.08 -16.98 3.50
C ALA A 20 -6.26 -18.20 2.58
N ARG A 21 -7.03 -18.08 1.49
CA ARG A 21 -7.25 -19.18 0.53
C ARG A 21 -6.45 -19.07 -0.76
N ARG A 22 -5.60 -18.04 -0.88
CA ARG A 22 -4.68 -17.90 -1.99
C ARG A 22 -3.36 -18.60 -1.66
N SER A 23 -2.77 -19.21 -2.68
CA SER A 23 -1.45 -19.82 -2.55
C SER A 23 -0.45 -18.80 -1.97
N PRO A 24 0.24 -19.11 -0.85
CA PRO A 24 1.25 -18.22 -0.26
C PRO A 24 2.38 -17.95 -1.25
N ILE A 25 2.63 -18.86 -2.19
CA ILE A 25 3.67 -18.75 -3.21
C ILE A 25 3.12 -18.95 -4.63
N PRO A 26 3.73 -18.33 -5.65
CA PRO A 26 3.40 -18.61 -7.05
C PRO A 26 3.71 -20.07 -7.42
N TYR A 27 2.91 -20.64 -8.33
CA TYR A 27 3.20 -21.94 -8.93
C TYR A 27 4.41 -21.83 -9.86
N ARG A 28 5.41 -22.69 -9.65
CA ARG A 28 6.61 -22.76 -10.52
C ARG A 28 6.41 -23.71 -11.70
N VAL A 29 5.60 -24.74 -11.51
CA VAL A 29 5.29 -25.76 -12.52
C VAL A 29 3.81 -25.62 -12.89
N GLY A 30 3.51 -25.64 -14.19
CA GLY A 30 2.14 -25.57 -14.68
C GLY A 30 1.30 -26.76 -14.18
N PRO A 31 0.01 -26.56 -13.89
CA PRO A 31 -0.84 -27.60 -13.28
C PRO A 31 -1.00 -28.86 -14.15
N LEU A 32 -0.72 -28.79 -15.45
CA LEU A 32 -0.81 -29.92 -16.39
C LEU A 32 0.56 -30.47 -16.83
N ALA A 33 1.66 -29.95 -16.29
CA ALA A 33 3.01 -30.25 -16.75
C ALA A 33 3.65 -31.50 -16.12
N TYR A 34 2.97 -32.17 -15.19
CA TYR A 34 3.47 -33.39 -14.56
C TYR A 34 3.27 -34.62 -15.47
N GLU A 35 4.07 -35.66 -15.28
CA GLU A 35 3.92 -36.97 -15.92
C GLU A 35 3.97 -38.10 -14.88
N PRO A 36 3.35 -39.28 -15.14
CA PRO A 36 2.48 -39.58 -16.27
C PRO A 36 1.11 -38.88 -16.17
N ALA A 37 0.45 -38.66 -17.31
CA ALA A 37 -0.89 -38.07 -17.34
C ALA A 37 -1.94 -38.90 -16.60
N VAL A 38 -2.84 -38.20 -15.90
CA VAL A 38 -3.96 -38.80 -15.17
C VAL A 38 -5.22 -38.12 -15.65
N PHE A 39 -6.20 -38.90 -16.11
CA PHE A 39 -7.42 -38.38 -16.69
C PHE A 39 -8.54 -38.31 -15.65
N CYS A 40 -9.28 -37.19 -15.65
CA CYS A 40 -10.52 -37.07 -14.90
C CYS A 40 -11.68 -37.79 -15.63
N TYR A 41 -12.89 -37.79 -15.05
CA TYR A 41 -14.07 -38.43 -15.67
C TYR A 41 -14.46 -37.80 -17.03
N CYS A 42 -14.03 -36.58 -17.31
CA CYS A 42 -14.18 -35.94 -18.62
C CYS A 42 -13.16 -36.41 -19.67
N ARG A 43 -12.29 -37.38 -19.34
CA ARG A 43 -11.18 -37.85 -20.18
C ARG A 43 -10.18 -36.76 -20.59
N LYS A 44 -10.02 -35.72 -19.75
CA LYS A 44 -9.00 -34.68 -19.89
C LYS A 44 -7.98 -34.80 -18.77
N LYS A 45 -6.73 -34.39 -19.02
CA LYS A 45 -5.66 -34.43 -18.02
C LYS A 45 -6.10 -33.59 -16.80
N ALA A 46 -6.05 -34.21 -15.62
CA ALA A 46 -6.36 -33.54 -14.37
C ALA A 46 -5.24 -32.54 -14.03
N ALA A 47 -5.61 -31.47 -13.35
CA ALA A 47 -4.67 -30.47 -12.88
C ALA A 47 -4.11 -30.85 -11.52
N LEU A 48 -2.80 -30.72 -11.37
CA LEU A 48 -2.06 -30.92 -10.13
C LEU A 48 -2.00 -29.60 -9.35
N TRP A 49 -2.75 -29.55 -8.26
CA TRP A 49 -2.83 -28.41 -7.36
C TRP A 49 -2.10 -28.70 -6.05
N ILE A 50 -1.78 -27.63 -5.31
CA ILE A 50 -1.21 -27.72 -3.97
C ILE A 50 -2.27 -27.29 -2.97
N SER A 51 -2.51 -28.12 -1.96
CA SER A 51 -3.33 -27.75 -0.81
C SER A 51 -2.52 -26.88 0.15
N TRP A 52 -3.18 -25.86 0.70
CA TRP A 52 -2.61 -24.97 1.72
C TRP A 52 -3.51 -24.92 2.97
N SER A 53 -4.33 -25.95 3.17
CA SER A 53 -5.09 -26.14 4.42
C SER A 53 -4.18 -26.64 5.54
N ASP A 54 -4.62 -26.50 6.78
CA ASP A 54 -3.86 -26.96 7.95
C ASP A 54 -3.71 -28.48 8.00
N ASP A 55 -4.73 -29.21 7.55
CA ASP A 55 -4.67 -30.69 7.54
C ASP A 55 -3.72 -31.25 6.46
N ASN A 56 -3.50 -30.49 5.38
CA ASN A 56 -2.77 -30.96 4.20
C ASN A 56 -1.91 -29.83 3.60
N PRO A 57 -0.99 -29.24 4.38
CA PRO A 57 -0.18 -28.11 3.91
C PRO A 57 0.85 -28.60 2.90
N GLY A 58 0.97 -27.91 1.77
CA GLY A 58 1.91 -28.27 0.69
C GLY A 58 1.57 -29.54 -0.09
N ARG A 59 0.57 -30.32 0.34
CA ARG A 59 0.26 -31.62 -0.27
C ARG A 59 -0.40 -31.46 -1.63
N ARG A 60 0.11 -32.19 -2.61
CA ARG A 60 -0.41 -32.12 -3.98
C ARG A 60 -1.61 -33.04 -4.21
N TYR A 61 -2.59 -32.53 -4.92
CA TYR A 61 -3.78 -33.27 -5.33
C TYR A 61 -4.13 -33.01 -6.78
N LEU A 62 -4.69 -34.02 -7.43
CA LEU A 62 -5.22 -33.94 -8.78
C LEU A 62 -6.69 -33.59 -8.71
N LYS A 63 -7.12 -32.61 -9.51
CA LYS A 63 -8.53 -32.22 -9.65
C LYS A 63 -8.87 -31.94 -11.10
N CYS A 64 -10.12 -32.15 -11.50
CA CYS A 64 -10.56 -31.70 -12.83
C CYS A 64 -10.24 -30.21 -13.01
N PHE A 65 -9.51 -29.87 -14.08
CA PHE A 65 -9.13 -28.48 -14.36
C PHE A 65 -10.35 -27.57 -14.52
N ARG A 66 -11.43 -28.11 -15.10
CA ARG A 66 -12.72 -27.41 -15.29
C ARG A 66 -13.70 -27.57 -14.13
N ALA A 67 -13.28 -28.06 -12.96
CA ALA A 67 -14.20 -28.33 -11.85
C ALA A 67 -15.05 -27.12 -11.41
N ARG A 68 -14.60 -25.88 -11.70
CA ARG A 68 -15.37 -24.64 -11.42
C ARG A 68 -16.23 -24.17 -12.60
N ASP A 69 -16.00 -24.71 -13.80
CA ASP A 69 -16.56 -24.26 -15.07
C ASP A 69 -17.32 -25.40 -15.78
N GLY A 70 -18.11 -26.16 -15.01
CA GLY A 70 -18.95 -27.25 -15.50
C GLY A 70 -18.23 -28.59 -15.76
N GLY A 71 -17.02 -28.77 -15.23
CA GLY A 71 -16.29 -30.04 -15.27
C GLY A 71 -16.78 -31.05 -14.22
N CYS A 72 -16.17 -32.23 -14.19
CA CYS A 72 -16.51 -33.27 -13.20
C CYS A 72 -15.85 -33.06 -11.83
N GLU A 73 -16.35 -33.76 -10.83
CA GLU A 73 -15.90 -33.70 -9.43
C GLU A 73 -14.65 -34.55 -9.13
N PHE A 74 -13.95 -35.03 -10.16
CA PHE A 74 -12.74 -35.84 -9.97
C PHE A 74 -11.74 -35.11 -9.07
N VAL A 75 -11.38 -35.78 -7.97
CA VAL A 75 -10.34 -35.36 -7.04
C VAL A 75 -9.62 -36.59 -6.49
N ARG A 76 -8.30 -36.52 -6.38
CA ARG A 76 -7.49 -37.53 -5.68
C ARG A 76 -6.19 -36.94 -5.17
N TRP A 77 -5.65 -37.48 -4.09
CA TRP A 77 -4.30 -37.12 -3.65
C TRP A 77 -3.25 -37.63 -4.65
N TYR A 78 -2.25 -36.80 -4.96
CA TYR A 78 -1.12 -37.19 -5.80
C TYR A 78 -0.01 -37.85 -4.96
N GLU A 79 0.15 -37.40 -3.71
CA GLU A 79 1.18 -37.86 -2.79
C GLU A 79 0.56 -38.28 -1.45
N GLY A 80 1.31 -39.04 -0.66
CA GLY A 80 0.98 -39.34 0.74
C GLY A 80 0.95 -38.08 1.62
N PRO A 81 0.38 -38.17 2.83
CA PRO A 81 0.46 -37.08 3.79
C PRO A 81 1.92 -36.85 4.23
N HIS A 82 2.25 -35.62 4.61
CA HIS A 82 3.52 -35.32 5.26
C HIS A 82 3.49 -35.78 6.73
N ASN A 83 4.67 -35.99 7.32
CA ASN A 83 4.77 -36.20 8.76
C ASN A 83 4.45 -34.92 9.53
N ALA A 84 4.14 -35.06 10.83
CA ALA A 84 3.71 -33.94 11.67
C ALA A 84 4.71 -32.78 11.72
N PHE A 85 6.02 -33.08 11.75
CA PHE A 85 7.07 -32.06 11.76
C PHE A 85 7.04 -31.21 10.48
N VAL A 86 6.99 -31.85 9.31
CA VAL A 86 6.94 -31.15 8.02
C VAL A 86 5.63 -30.38 7.86
N GLN A 87 4.51 -30.92 8.34
CA GLN A 87 3.23 -30.21 8.34
C GLN A 87 3.31 -28.91 9.15
N GLY A 88 3.80 -28.97 10.39
CA GLY A 88 3.97 -27.79 11.24
C GLY A 88 4.88 -26.75 10.60
N MET A 89 6.05 -27.17 10.12
CA MET A 89 7.00 -26.27 9.44
C MET A 89 6.37 -25.57 8.22
N LEU A 90 5.59 -26.28 7.40
CA LEU A 90 4.93 -25.69 6.22
C LEU A 90 3.82 -24.70 6.61
N ILE A 91 3.10 -24.96 7.70
CA ILE A 91 2.10 -24.05 8.27
C ILE A 91 2.78 -22.77 8.73
N ASP A 92 3.83 -22.88 9.56
CA ASP A 92 4.56 -21.74 10.10
C ASP A 92 5.12 -20.85 8.97
N LEU A 93 5.72 -21.47 7.95
CA LEU A 93 6.24 -20.76 6.79
C LEU A 93 5.14 -20.07 5.97
N ARG A 94 4.00 -20.75 5.75
CA ARG A 94 2.85 -20.17 5.04
C ARG A 94 2.33 -18.94 5.77
N ASP A 95 2.18 -19.04 7.09
CA ASP A 95 1.63 -17.99 7.93
C ASP A 95 2.58 -16.80 8.00
N ALA A 96 3.89 -17.06 8.11
CA ALA A 96 4.93 -16.03 7.99
C ALA A 96 4.89 -15.32 6.62
N VAL A 97 4.76 -16.06 5.51
CA VAL A 97 4.64 -15.46 4.17
C VAL A 97 3.38 -14.59 4.05
N TRP A 98 2.25 -15.02 4.62
CA TRP A 98 1.04 -14.21 4.64
C TRP A 98 1.16 -12.96 5.51
N ALA A 99 1.81 -13.05 6.68
CA ALA A 99 2.11 -11.91 7.54
C ALA A 99 2.97 -10.88 6.80
N LEU A 100 4.11 -11.31 6.24
CA LEU A 100 5.01 -10.46 5.49
C LEU A 100 4.35 -9.80 4.28
N LYS A 101 3.43 -10.50 3.59
CA LYS A 101 2.68 -9.90 2.47
C LYS A 101 1.73 -8.81 2.92
N ARG A 102 1.08 -8.96 4.08
CA ARG A 102 0.21 -7.94 4.66
C ARG A 102 1.03 -6.73 5.09
N GLU A 103 2.10 -6.96 5.87
CA GLU A 103 3.02 -5.91 6.29
C GLU A 103 3.58 -5.12 5.11
N ARG A 104 3.99 -5.80 4.03
CA ARG A 104 4.44 -5.12 2.81
C ARG A 104 3.33 -4.26 2.20
N ALA A 105 2.09 -4.74 2.15
CA ALA A 105 0.98 -3.96 1.61
C ALA A 105 0.69 -2.71 2.47
N ASP A 106 0.74 -2.86 3.79
CA ASP A 106 0.54 -1.76 4.73
C ASP A 106 1.69 -0.74 4.64
N LEU A 107 2.94 -1.20 4.57
CA LEU A 107 4.11 -0.34 4.37
C LEU A 107 4.06 0.39 3.03
N GLN A 108 3.67 -0.29 1.94
CA GLN A 108 3.52 0.35 0.63
C GLN A 108 2.47 1.46 0.67
N LYS A 109 1.36 1.24 1.37
CA LYS A 109 0.34 2.27 1.57
C LYS A 109 0.88 3.45 2.37
N ALA A 110 1.52 3.19 3.52
CA ALA A 110 2.10 4.23 4.37
C ALA A 110 3.18 5.05 3.64
N LEU A 111 4.01 4.41 2.83
CA LEU A 111 4.99 5.09 1.98
C LEU A 111 4.32 5.99 0.94
N GLY A 112 3.22 5.54 0.32
CA GLY A 112 2.43 6.35 -0.60
C GLY A 112 1.83 7.58 0.07
N ASP A 113 1.22 7.41 1.24
CA ASP A 113 0.64 8.51 2.03
C ASP A 113 1.71 9.51 2.46
N ALA A 114 2.87 9.04 2.94
CA ALA A 114 4.00 9.88 3.32
C ALA A 114 4.58 10.66 2.13
N ALA A 115 4.65 10.04 0.94
CA ALA A 115 5.10 10.72 -0.27
C ALA A 115 4.18 11.88 -0.66
N MET A 116 2.86 11.69 -0.58
CA MET A 116 1.89 12.77 -0.83
C MET A 116 2.04 13.92 0.18
N LEU A 117 2.21 13.61 1.47
CA LEU A 117 2.44 14.63 2.50
C LEU A 117 3.73 15.41 2.27
N LEU A 118 4.81 14.72 1.87
CA LEU A 118 6.08 15.37 1.56
C LEU A 118 5.94 16.34 0.38
N GLU A 119 5.26 15.93 -0.68
CA GLU A 119 5.02 16.80 -1.85
C GLU A 119 4.20 18.05 -1.46
N GLN A 120 3.17 17.88 -0.62
CA GLN A 120 2.38 18.98 -0.12
C GLN A 120 3.22 19.95 0.73
N GLN A 121 4.02 19.42 1.67
CA GLN A 121 4.94 20.24 2.48
C GLN A 121 5.98 20.96 1.63
N GLN A 122 6.47 20.36 0.54
CA GLN A 122 7.38 21.03 -0.39
C GLN A 122 6.71 22.24 -1.06
N LYS A 123 5.43 22.14 -1.46
CA LYS A 123 4.68 23.26 -2.02
C LYS A 123 4.47 24.38 -1.00
N GLU A 124 4.08 24.04 0.22
CA GLU A 124 3.88 25.01 1.31
C GLU A 124 5.19 25.70 1.69
N THR A 125 6.29 24.96 1.83
CA THR A 125 7.60 25.54 2.13
C THR A 125 8.13 26.42 1.00
N ALA A 126 7.83 26.10 -0.26
CA ALA A 126 8.15 26.96 -1.39
C ALA A 126 7.33 28.26 -1.37
N ALA A 127 6.04 28.18 -1.06
CA ALA A 127 5.16 29.35 -0.94
C ALA A 127 5.61 30.28 0.20
N LEU A 128 5.84 29.73 1.40
CA LEU A 128 6.32 30.49 2.55
C LEU A 128 7.69 31.14 2.30
N LYS A 129 8.60 30.46 1.59
CA LYS A 129 9.89 31.06 1.20
C LYS A 129 9.71 32.26 0.28
N LYS A 130 8.74 32.23 -0.64
CA LYS A 130 8.42 33.36 -1.52
C LYS A 130 7.86 34.54 -0.71
N GLU A 131 6.89 34.29 0.17
CA GLU A 131 6.31 35.31 1.05
C GLU A 131 7.37 35.93 1.97
N ALA A 132 8.27 35.12 2.54
CA ALA A 132 9.39 35.61 3.34
C ALA A 132 10.32 36.53 2.53
N ALA A 133 10.63 36.18 1.28
CA ALA A 133 11.43 37.03 0.40
C ALA A 133 10.73 38.37 0.08
N GLU A 134 9.42 38.34 -0.15
CA GLU A 134 8.61 39.55 -0.37
C GLU A 134 8.57 40.44 0.87
N HIS A 135 8.35 39.88 2.06
CA HIS A 135 8.41 40.60 3.34
C HIS A 135 9.77 41.24 3.59
N VAL A 136 10.88 40.54 3.27
CA VAL A 136 12.23 41.09 3.38
C VAL A 136 12.41 42.30 2.46
N CYS A 137 11.96 42.22 1.21
CA CYS A 137 12.01 43.33 0.25
C CYS A 137 11.16 44.53 0.72
N TYR A 138 9.95 44.28 1.19
CA TYR A 138 9.06 45.31 1.71
C TYR A 138 9.65 46.02 2.94
N ASN A 139 10.19 45.26 3.90
CA ASN A 139 10.86 45.81 5.08
C ASN A 139 12.08 46.68 4.71
N ALA A 140 12.84 46.30 3.69
CA ALA A 140 13.94 47.12 3.19
C ALA A 140 13.46 48.46 2.62
N LYS A 141 12.34 48.47 1.89
CA LYS A 141 11.70 49.70 1.38
C LYS A 141 11.20 50.59 2.51
N LEU A 142 10.54 50.03 3.53
CA LEU A 142 10.11 50.79 4.70
C LEU A 142 11.28 51.44 5.43
N LYS A 143 12.36 50.69 5.71
CA LYS A 143 13.58 51.23 6.31
C LYS A 143 14.22 52.34 5.47
N LYS A 144 14.06 52.31 4.13
CA LYS A 144 14.51 53.40 3.25
C LYS A 144 13.62 54.64 3.44
N LEU A 145 12.30 54.48 3.36
CA LEU A 145 11.34 55.57 3.56
C LEU A 145 11.46 56.22 4.94
N GLU A 146 11.68 55.43 5.99
CA GLU A 146 11.93 55.96 7.34
C GLU A 146 13.21 56.79 7.42
N ARG A 147 14.29 56.36 6.75
CA ARG A 147 15.53 57.14 6.64
C ARG A 147 15.29 58.43 5.87
N ASP A 148 14.62 58.37 4.72
CA ASP A 148 14.33 59.55 3.89
C ASP A 148 13.47 60.56 4.66
N ARG A 149 12.46 60.09 5.41
CA ARG A 149 11.62 60.93 6.28
C ARG A 149 12.43 61.62 7.40
N ARG A 150 13.37 60.90 8.04
CA ARG A 150 14.26 61.48 9.06
C ARG A 150 15.17 62.56 8.48
N VAL A 151 15.75 62.32 7.30
CA VAL A 151 16.59 63.31 6.60
C VAL A 151 15.79 64.57 6.25
N LEU A 152 14.60 64.41 5.67
CA LEU A 152 13.74 65.53 5.32
C LEU A 152 13.38 66.37 6.56
N PHE A 153 13.03 65.72 7.66
CA PHE A 153 12.72 66.40 8.91
C PHE A 153 13.90 67.24 9.41
N LEU A 154 15.12 66.69 9.42
CA LEU A 154 16.33 67.43 9.82
C LEU A 154 16.60 68.63 8.91
N LEU A 155 16.41 68.48 7.60
CA LEU A 155 16.55 69.59 6.64
C LEU A 155 15.53 70.71 6.92
N CYS A 156 14.26 70.37 7.15
CA CYS A 156 13.23 71.34 7.51
C CYS A 156 13.56 72.09 8.80
N VAL A 157 14.03 71.39 9.84
CA VAL A 157 14.44 72.00 11.12
C VAL A 157 15.62 72.95 10.91
N ALA A 158 16.65 72.53 10.16
CA ALA A 158 17.80 73.37 9.86
C ALA A 158 17.42 74.65 9.10
N LEU A 159 16.57 74.51 8.07
CA LEU A 159 16.04 75.67 7.33
C LEU A 159 15.24 76.60 8.24
N GLY A 160 14.40 76.06 9.14
CA GLY A 160 13.65 76.83 10.12
C GLY A 160 14.55 77.64 11.06
N ILE A 161 15.64 77.03 11.56
CA ILE A 161 16.63 77.72 12.40
C ILE A 161 17.29 78.89 11.64
N VAL A 162 17.69 78.68 10.38
CA VAL A 162 18.29 79.74 9.55
C VAL A 162 17.33 80.90 9.34
N MET A 163 16.05 80.61 9.09
CA MET A 163 15.02 81.64 8.91
C MET A 163 14.78 82.44 10.19
N LEU A 164 14.69 81.76 11.35
CA LEU A 164 14.55 82.42 12.64
C LEU A 164 15.76 83.30 12.98
N ALA A 165 16.98 82.82 12.72
CA ALA A 165 18.21 83.59 12.95
C ALA A 165 18.26 84.87 12.10
N ARG A 166 17.76 84.82 10.85
CA ARG A 166 17.64 86.01 10.00
C ARG A 166 16.58 87.00 10.45
N CYS A 167 15.52 86.56 11.14
CA CYS A 167 14.49 87.45 11.68
C CYS A 167 14.90 88.17 12.97
N LEU A 168 15.94 87.69 13.67
CA LEU A 168 16.42 88.23 14.95
C LEU A 168 17.61 89.20 14.82
N MET A 169 18.17 89.37 13.61
CA MET A 169 19.21 90.36 13.28
C MET A 169 18.61 91.53 12.51
#